data_AF-A0A2U3K5U4-F1
#
_entry.id   AF-A0A2U3K5U4-F1
#
_cell.length_a   1.000
_cell.length_b   1.000
_cell.length_c   1.000
_cell.angle_alpha   90.00
_cell.angle_beta   90.00
_cell.angle_gamma   90.00
#
_symmetry.space_group_name_H-M   'P 1'
#
loop_
_entity.id
_entity.type
_entity.pdbx_description
1 polymer ?
#
loop_
_entity_poly.entity_id
_entity_poly.type
_entity_poly.pdbx_seq_one_letter_code
_entity_poly.pdbx_strand_id
1 'polypeptide(L)'
;MTDGQFEERDPVWSPGSGLLYFLSDRDGFRCVWARKLDAATKRPVGDAFAVAHFHSARRSLKRTPGPTGMIGLSVAPGRLMLAFGELTGNIWLEEMPR
;
A
#
# COMPACT_ATOMS: atom_id res chain seq x y z
N MET A 1 -5.49 15.07 5.29
CA MET A 1 -4.93 14.97 6.65
C MET A 1 -5.36 13.64 7.23
N THR A 2 -4.40 12.86 7.72
CA THR A 2 -4.66 11.59 8.40
C THR A 2 -4.86 11.87 9.90
N ASP A 3 -5.50 10.95 10.62
CA ASP A 3 -5.77 11.07 12.06
C ASP A 3 -4.66 10.44 12.93
N GLY A 4 -3.64 9.85 12.29
CA GLY A 4 -2.48 9.25 12.95
C GLY A 4 -2.75 7.88 13.58
N GLN A 5 -3.93 7.29 13.37
CA GLN A 5 -4.26 5.97 13.94
C GLN A 5 -3.54 4.82 13.23
N PHE A 6 -3.14 5.04 11.97
CA PHE A 6 -2.50 4.04 11.14
C PHE A 6 -1.23 4.61 10.54
N GLU A 7 -0.33 3.73 10.10
CA GLU A 7 0.76 4.18 9.27
C GLU A 7 0.22 4.56 7.89
N GLU A 8 0.50 5.79 7.45
CA GLU A 8 0.29 6.23 6.08
C GLU A 8 1.60 6.65 5.43
N ARG A 9 1.84 6.19 4.20
CA ARG A 9 3.09 6.41 3.46
C ARG A 9 2.85 6.72 1.99
N ASP A 10 3.92 7.18 1.35
CA ASP A 10 4.05 7.36 -0.10
C ASP A 10 2.85 8.05 -0.76
N PRO A 11 2.43 9.24 -0.26
CA PRO A 11 1.29 9.94 -0.85
C PRO A 11 1.63 10.44 -2.26
N VAL A 12 0.75 10.17 -3.22
CA VAL A 12 0.87 10.64 -4.60
C VAL A 12 -0.46 11.15 -5.13
N TRP A 13 -0.43 12.31 -5.78
CA TRP A 13 -1.60 12.93 -6.37
C TRP A 13 -1.94 12.29 -7.71
N SER A 14 -3.22 12.05 -7.94
CA SER A 14 -3.72 11.77 -9.28
C SER A 14 -3.61 13.03 -10.16
N PRO A 15 -3.14 12.89 -11.41
CA PRO A 15 -3.26 13.96 -12.39
C PRO A 15 -4.74 14.29 -12.66
N GLY A 16 -5.20 15.49 -12.28
CA GLY A 16 -6.47 16.07 -12.71
C GLY A 16 -7.76 15.57 -12.02
N SER A 17 -7.74 14.47 -11.25
CA SER A 17 -8.99 13.91 -10.66
C SER A 17 -9.28 14.33 -9.22
N GLY A 18 -8.33 15.00 -8.56
CA GLY A 18 -8.46 15.39 -7.14
C GLY A 18 -8.33 14.22 -6.15
N LEU A 19 -7.87 13.06 -6.60
CA LEU A 19 -7.56 11.92 -5.75
C LEU A 19 -6.13 12.01 -5.19
N LEU A 20 -6.00 11.70 -3.91
CA LEU A 20 -4.72 11.40 -3.27
C LEU A 20 -4.64 9.89 -3.03
N TYR A 21 -3.68 9.22 -3.65
CA TYR A 21 -3.35 7.83 -3.38
C TYR A 21 -2.27 7.76 -2.31
N PHE A 22 -2.30 6.73 -1.47
CA PHE A 22 -1.30 6.52 -0.42
C PHE A 22 -1.34 5.05 0.01
N LEU A 23 -0.29 4.62 0.71
CA LEU A 23 -0.26 3.33 1.38
C LEU A 23 -0.80 3.48 2.78
N SER A 24 -1.60 2.52 3.23
CA SER A 24 -2.10 2.51 4.61
C SER A 24 -2.24 1.10 5.16
N ASP A 25 -1.90 0.96 6.44
CA ASP A 25 -1.96 -0.29 7.21
C ASP A 25 -3.31 -0.46 7.94
N ARG A 26 -4.32 0.36 7.59
CA ARG A 26 -5.56 0.55 8.34
C ARG A 26 -6.51 -0.64 8.43
N ASP A 27 -6.36 -1.62 7.54
CA ASP A 27 -7.11 -2.88 7.58
C ASP A 27 -6.27 -4.05 8.15
N GLY A 28 -5.13 -3.73 8.78
CA GLY A 28 -4.17 -4.70 9.30
C GLY A 28 -3.05 -5.06 8.30
N PHE A 29 -3.24 -4.74 7.02
CA PHE A 29 -2.29 -4.98 5.94
C PHE A 29 -1.92 -3.67 5.24
N ARG A 30 -0.71 -3.60 4.70
CA ARG A 30 -0.31 -2.45 3.87
C ARG A 30 -0.98 -2.57 2.49
N CYS A 31 -1.92 -1.68 2.22
CA CYS A 31 -2.71 -1.66 0.99
C CYS A 31 -2.62 -0.30 0.29
N VAL A 32 -3.06 -0.22 -0.97
CA VAL A 32 -3.21 1.06 -1.67
C VAL A 32 -4.60 1.61 -1.38
N TRP A 33 -4.63 2.83 -0.85
CA TRP A 33 -5.84 3.57 -0.52
C TRP A 33 -5.90 4.87 -1.31
N ALA A 34 -7.11 5.39 -1.48
CA ALA A 34 -7.33 6.70 -2.05
C ALA A 34 -8.30 7.51 -1.21
N ARG A 35 -8.15 8.82 -1.27
CA ARG A 35 -9.10 9.78 -0.71
C ARG A 35 -9.35 10.89 -1.72
N LYS A 36 -10.63 11.20 -1.93
CA LYS A 36 -11.03 12.36 -2.73
C LYS A 36 -10.81 13.63 -1.92
N LEU A 37 -10.22 14.62 -2.56
CA LEU A 37 -10.00 15.94 -1.97
C LEU A 37 -10.74 16.97 -2.81
N ASP A 38 -11.33 17.95 -2.11
CA ASP A 38 -11.92 19.10 -2.77
C ASP A 38 -10.82 19.88 -3.51
N ALA A 39 -11.09 20.25 -4.76
CA ALA A 39 -10.06 20.79 -5.64
C ALA A 39 -9.55 22.17 -5.16
N ALA A 40 -10.44 22.97 -4.56
CA ALA A 40 -10.13 24.32 -4.11
C ALA A 40 -9.50 24.33 -2.71
N THR A 41 -10.09 23.61 -1.77
CA THR A 41 -9.73 23.65 -0.35
C THR A 41 -8.73 22.56 0.07
N LYS A 42 -8.52 21.55 -0.80
CA LYS A 42 -7.72 20.34 -0.53
C LYS A 42 -8.20 19.56 0.71
N ARG A 43 -9.44 19.80 1.15
CA ARG A 43 -10.04 19.09 2.28
C ARG A 43 -10.57 17.71 1.85
N PRO A 44 -10.50 16.69 2.71
CA PRO A 44 -11.18 15.41 2.52
C PRO A 44 -12.65 15.55 2.11
N VAL A 45 -13.04 14.83 1.08
CA VAL A 45 -14.43 14.63 0.69
C VAL A 45 -14.75 13.15 0.94
N GLY A 46 -15.43 12.89 2.06
CA GLY A 46 -15.74 11.54 2.52
C GLY A 46 -14.53 10.76 3.02
N ASP A 47 -14.76 9.47 3.26
CA ASP A 47 -13.75 8.57 3.80
C ASP A 47 -12.75 8.11 2.74
N ALA A 48 -11.60 7.61 3.22
CA ALA A 48 -10.67 6.92 2.35
C ALA A 48 -11.25 5.55 1.97
N PHE A 49 -10.99 5.11 0.75
CA PHE A 49 -11.44 3.81 0.24
C PHE A 49 -10.26 3.01 -0.30
N ALA A 50 -10.39 1.68 -0.25
CA ALA A 50 -9.36 0.78 -0.76
C ALA A 50 -9.36 0.78 -2.29
N VAL A 51 -8.17 0.90 -2.88
CA VAL A 51 -7.94 0.80 -4.33
C VAL A 51 -7.41 -0.59 -4.68
N ALA A 52 -6.50 -1.12 -3.85
CA ALA A 52 -5.97 -2.48 -4.02
C ALA A 52 -5.52 -3.08 -2.69
N HIS A 53 -5.97 -4.31 -2.41
CA HIS A 53 -5.59 -5.07 -1.22
C HIS A 53 -4.41 -6.02 -1.48
N PHE A 54 -3.52 -6.15 -0.50
CA PHE A 54 -2.35 -7.04 -0.52
C PHE A 54 -2.30 -7.93 0.73
N HIS A 55 -3.38 -8.68 0.95
CA HIS A 55 -3.58 -9.48 2.17
C HIS A 55 -2.92 -10.87 2.14
N SER A 56 -2.43 -11.30 0.99
CA SER A 56 -1.83 -12.64 0.87
C SER A 56 -0.40 -12.66 1.43
N ALA A 57 -0.01 -13.77 2.05
CA ALA A 57 1.35 -13.94 2.59
C ALA A 57 2.43 -13.81 1.51
N ARG A 58 2.17 -14.35 0.32
CA ARG A 58 3.08 -14.33 -0.84
C ARG A 58 3.23 -12.92 -1.43
N ARG A 59 2.13 -12.18 -1.47
CA ARG A 59 2.06 -10.80 -1.98
C ARG A 59 1.61 -9.85 -0.87
N SER A 60 2.55 -9.45 -0.03
CA SER A 60 2.34 -8.53 1.08
C SER A 60 3.32 -7.36 1.05
N LEU A 61 2.79 -6.13 0.97
CA LEU A 61 3.59 -4.90 1.05
C LEU A 61 4.13 -4.60 2.45
N LYS A 62 3.64 -5.33 3.48
CA LYS A 62 4.08 -5.16 4.87
C LYS A 62 5.30 -6.04 5.20
N ARG A 63 5.53 -7.10 4.42
CA ARG A 63 6.58 -8.11 4.68
C ARG A 63 7.74 -8.08 3.68
N THR A 64 7.86 -7.03 2.87
CA THR A 64 8.92 -6.89 1.86
C THR A 64 10.27 -6.64 2.55
N PRO A 65 11.31 -7.49 2.37
CA PRO A 65 12.64 -7.28 2.95
C PRO A 65 13.38 -6.15 2.23
N GLY A 66 13.99 -5.22 2.97
CA GLY A 66 14.79 -4.13 2.43
C GLY A 66 14.87 -2.93 3.40
N PRO A 67 15.80 -1.99 3.20
CA PRO A 67 15.91 -0.81 4.06
C PRO A 67 14.64 0.05 3.91
N THR A 68 13.70 -0.16 4.82
CA THR A 68 12.65 0.77 5.24
C THR A 68 12.04 1.65 4.12
N GLY A 69 11.05 1.10 3.43
CA GLY A 69 9.87 1.89 3.06
C GLY A 69 9.91 2.69 1.76
N MET A 70 10.71 2.29 0.77
CA MET A 70 10.51 2.74 -0.61
C MET A 70 9.72 1.68 -1.38
N ILE A 71 8.41 1.62 -1.17
CA ILE A 71 7.52 0.92 -2.12
C ILE A 71 7.43 1.75 -3.41
N GLY A 72 7.58 3.08 -3.32
CA GLY A 72 7.72 3.92 -4.52
C GLY A 72 6.42 4.01 -5.29
N LEU A 73 5.33 4.37 -4.60
CA LEU A 73 4.03 4.56 -5.22
C LEU A 73 4.07 5.75 -6.18
N SER A 74 3.74 5.52 -7.45
CA SER A 74 3.67 6.54 -8.49
C SER A 74 2.43 6.36 -9.35
N VAL A 75 1.94 7.46 -9.93
CA VAL A 75 0.70 7.49 -10.72
C VAL A 75 0.96 8.17 -12.06
N ALA A 76 0.42 7.57 -13.11
CA ALA A 76 0.34 8.13 -14.45
C ALA A 76 -1.11 8.05 -14.96
N PRO A 77 -1.47 8.69 -16.08
CA PRO A 77 -2.82 8.57 -16.64
C PRO A 77 -3.23 7.10 -16.82
N GLY A 78 -4.26 6.69 -16.07
CA GLY A 78 -4.79 5.32 -16.08
C GLY A 78 -3.87 4.24 -15.49
N ARG A 79 -2.77 4.60 -14.79
CA ARG A 79 -1.81 3.62 -14.25
C ARG A 79 -1.35 4.01 -12.85
N LEU A 80 -1.16 2.99 -12.01
CA LEU A 80 -0.56 3.10 -10.69
C LEU A 80 0.56 2.07 -10.60
N MET A 81 1.76 2.51 -10.22
CA MET A 81 2.97 1.69 -10.21
C MET A 81 3.60 1.73 -8.82
N LEU A 82 4.14 0.59 -8.40
CA LEU A 82 4.85 0.42 -7.14
C LEU A 82 5.84 -0.73 -7.26
N ALA A 83 6.93 -0.66 -6.52
CA ALA A 83 7.85 -1.76 -6.33
C ALA A 83 7.18 -2.85 -5.48
N PHE A 84 7.34 -4.09 -5.92
CA PHE A 84 6.69 -5.23 -5.32
C PHE A 84 7.68 -6.39 -5.13
N GLY A 85 7.76 -6.91 -3.91
CA GLY A 85 8.52 -8.11 -3.60
C GLY A 85 7.58 -9.29 -3.33
N GLU A 86 7.96 -10.47 -3.80
CA GLU A 86 7.23 -11.71 -3.55
C GLU A 86 7.98 -12.57 -2.53
N LEU A 87 7.26 -13.06 -1.52
CA LEU A 87 7.81 -13.98 -0.53
C LEU A 87 7.46 -15.42 -0.91
N THR A 88 8.47 -16.23 -1.19
CA THR A 88 8.34 -17.67 -1.42
C THR A 88 9.20 -18.44 -0.42
N GLY A 89 8.73 -19.60 0.04
CA GLY A 89 9.48 -20.45 0.96
C GLY A 89 9.08 -21.92 0.78
N ASN A 90 9.98 -22.82 1.19
CA ASN A 90 9.77 -24.27 1.18
C ASN A 90 9.83 -24.80 2.62
N ILE A 91 9.07 -25.85 2.89
CA ILE A 91 9.16 -26.60 4.15
C ILE A 91 9.96 -27.86 3.86
N TRP A 92 10.96 -28.13 4.70
CA TRP A 92 11.80 -29.33 4.62
C TRP A 92 11.64 -30.13 5.90
N LEU A 93 11.52 -31.45 5.77
CA LEU A 93 11.53 -32.40 6.88
C LEU A 93 12.83 -33.20 6.79
N GLU A 94 13.58 -33.23 7.89
CA GLU A 94 14.72 -34.11 8.06
C GLU A 94 14.29 -35.32 8.91
N GLU A 95 14.44 -36.52 8.35
CA GLU A 95 14.27 -37.76 9.09
C GLU A 95 15.66 -38.30 9.44
N MET A 96 15.96 -38.40 10.73
CA MET A 96 17.21 -39.01 11.18
C MET A 96 17.06 -40.54 11.26
N PRO A 97 18.04 -41.32 10.76
CA PRO A 97 18.02 -42.77 10.89
C PRO A 97 18.12 -43.18 12.36
N ARG A 98 17.44 -44.28 12.71
CA ARG A 98 17.46 -44.88 14.05
C ARG A 98 18.77 -45.60 14.35
#